data_AF-A0A8C0UB22-F1
#
_entry.id   AF-A0A8C0UB22-F1
#
_cell.length_a   1.000
_cell.length_b   1.000
_cell.length_c   1.000
_cell.angle_alpha   90.00
_cell.angle_beta   90.00
_cell.angle_gamma   90.00
#
_symmetry.space_group_name_H-M   'P 1'
#
loop_
_entity.id
_entity.type
_entity.pdbx_description
1 polymer ?
#
loop_
_entity_poly.entity_id
_entity_poly.type
_entity_poly.pdbx_seq_one_letter_code
_entity_poly.pdbx_strand_id
1 'polypeptide(L)'
;RACPVPRMFPQNRPPVSPTPQSLKLTYPETLDRIKEEFQFLQNQYHSLKLECEKLATEKTEIQRHYVMYYEMSYGLNIEMHKQVGLGGLASSSGQGAL
;
A
#
# COMPACT_ATOMS: atom_id res chain seq x y z
N ARG A 1 29.19 9.35 -5.70
CA ARG A 1 28.89 7.90 -5.69
C ARG A 1 27.38 7.77 -5.89
N ALA A 2 26.93 7.60 -7.13
CA ALA A 2 25.50 7.59 -7.46
C ALA A 2 24.92 6.18 -7.24
N CYS A 3 23.82 6.08 -6.50
CA CYS A 3 23.07 4.83 -6.31
C CYS A 3 22.28 4.51 -7.59
N PRO A 4 22.32 3.27 -8.11
CA PRO A 4 21.50 2.88 -9.26
C PRO A 4 20.08 2.53 -8.80
N VAL A 5 19.08 3.10 -9.48
CA VAL A 5 17.66 2.79 -9.29
C VAL A 5 17.37 1.38 -9.85
N PRO A 6 16.68 0.48 -9.14
CA PRO A 6 16.32 -0.82 -9.68
C PRO A 6 15.20 -0.65 -10.72
N ARG A 7 15.48 -0.99 -11.97
CA ARG A 7 14.46 -1.13 -13.01
C ARG A 7 13.52 -2.28 -12.63
N MET A 8 12.31 -1.96 -12.19
CA MET A 8 11.21 -2.91 -12.14
C MET A 8 10.58 -3.01 -13.52
N PHE A 9 10.34 -4.26 -13.94
CA PHE A 9 9.55 -4.75 -15.09
C PHE A 9 10.29 -5.16 -16.39
N PRO A 10 9.92 -6.33 -16.96
CA PRO A 10 10.64 -6.99 -18.03
C PRO A 10 10.28 -6.47 -19.42
N GLN A 11 11.28 -6.50 -20.29
CA GLN A 11 11.27 -6.04 -21.67
C GLN A 11 10.54 -7.04 -22.58
N ASN A 12 9.19 -7.02 -22.62
CA ASN A 12 8.42 -7.71 -23.67
C ASN A 12 8.09 -6.76 -24.82
N ARG A 13 9.10 -6.31 -25.57
CA ARG A 13 8.90 -5.58 -26.83
C ARG A 13 8.70 -6.59 -27.97
N PRO A 14 7.54 -6.64 -28.65
CA PRO A 14 7.37 -7.47 -29.85
C PRO A 14 8.27 -6.95 -31.00
N PRO A 15 8.69 -7.81 -31.95
CA PRO A 15 9.52 -7.40 -33.06
C PRO A 15 8.74 -6.46 -34.00
N VAL A 16 9.25 -5.24 -34.19
CA VAL A 16 8.79 -4.32 -35.24
C VAL A 16 9.32 -4.83 -36.57
N SER A 17 8.42 -5.23 -37.47
CA SER A 17 8.72 -5.46 -38.89
C SER A 17 8.73 -4.11 -39.64
N PRO A 18 9.63 -3.91 -40.63
CA PRO A 18 9.68 -2.69 -41.41
C PRO A 18 8.93 -2.86 -42.72
N THR A 19 7.85 -2.10 -42.94
CA THR A 19 7.31 -1.86 -44.28
C THR A 19 6.78 -0.43 -44.42
N PRO A 20 7.38 0.41 -45.29
CA PRO A 20 6.82 1.68 -45.70
C PRO A 20 5.94 1.44 -46.92
N GLN A 21 4.65 1.15 -46.70
CA GLN A 21 3.69 1.10 -47.80
C GLN A 21 2.53 2.03 -47.51
N SER A 22 2.46 3.07 -48.35
CA SER A 22 1.29 3.83 -48.76
C SER A 22 0.21 4.05 -47.70
N LEU A 23 0.08 5.32 -47.29
CA LEU A 23 -1.03 5.96 -46.58
C LEU A 23 -2.41 5.62 -47.19
N LYS A 24 -2.88 4.40 -46.99
CA LYS A 24 -4.26 3.93 -47.13
C LYS A 24 -4.49 2.87 -46.05
N LEU A 25 -4.34 3.27 -44.78
CA LEU A 25 -5.06 2.57 -43.73
C LEU A 25 -6.54 2.78 -44.04
N THR A 26 -7.20 1.71 -44.43
CA THR A 26 -8.62 1.76 -44.81
C THR A 26 -9.34 2.07 -43.51
N TYR A 27 -10.01 3.22 -43.41
CA TYR A 27 -10.76 3.69 -42.23
C TYR A 27 -11.25 2.61 -41.22
N PRO A 28 -11.87 1.48 -41.63
CA PRO A 28 -12.15 0.32 -40.77
C PRO A 28 -10.98 -0.23 -39.94
N GLU A 29 -9.79 -0.41 -40.50
CA GLU A 29 -8.62 -0.95 -39.79
C GLU A 29 -8.15 -0.02 -38.67
N THR A 30 -8.30 1.29 -38.86
CA THR A 30 -7.98 2.28 -37.82
C THR A 30 -9.00 2.22 -36.69
N LEU A 31 -10.28 2.04 -37.03
CA LEU A 31 -11.34 1.86 -36.03
C LEU A 31 -11.15 0.58 -35.21
N ASP A 32 -10.74 -0.52 -35.83
CA ASP A 32 -10.48 -1.79 -35.13
C ASP A 32 -9.30 -1.65 -34.15
N ARG A 33 -8.21 -0.98 -34.56
CA ARG A 33 -7.08 -0.68 -33.65
C ARG A 33 -7.50 0.19 -32.48
N ILE A 34 -8.29 1.24 -32.71
CA ILE A 34 -8.81 2.11 -31.64
C ILE A 34 -9.69 1.28 -30.68
N LYS A 35 -10.52 0.38 -31.21
CA LYS A 35 -11.39 -0.48 -30.40
C LYS A 35 -10.58 -1.43 -29.52
N GLU A 36 -9.54 -2.05 -30.06
CA GLU A 36 -8.62 -2.90 -29.29
C GLU A 36 -7.89 -2.11 -28.20
N GLU A 37 -7.37 -0.93 -28.52
CA GLU A 37 -6.68 -0.05 -27.56
C GLU A 37 -7.64 0.40 -26.45
N PHE A 38 -8.89 0.73 -26.77
CA PHE A 38 -9.91 1.08 -25.79
C PHE A 38 -10.25 -0.11 -24.89
N GLN A 39 -10.44 -1.30 -25.47
CA GLN A 39 -10.74 -2.51 -24.72
C GLN A 39 -9.59 -2.90 -23.79
N PHE A 40 -8.34 -2.76 -24.26
CA PHE A 40 -7.15 -2.94 -23.46
C PHE A 40 -7.12 -1.95 -22.28
N LEU A 41 -7.35 -0.66 -22.55
CA LEU A 41 -7.37 0.38 -21.52
C LEU A 41 -8.49 0.14 -20.49
N GLN A 42 -9.67 -0.27 -20.94
CA GLN A 42 -10.79 -0.62 -20.08
C GLN A 42 -10.43 -1.80 -19.15
N ASN A 43 -9.77 -2.82 -19.67
CA ASN A 43 -9.30 -3.96 -18.88
C ASN A 43 -8.23 -3.54 -17.85
N GLN A 44 -7.28 -2.69 -18.24
CA GLN A 44 -6.29 -2.13 -17.31
C GLN A 44 -6.95 -1.34 -16.18
N TYR A 45 -7.92 -0.49 -16.52
CA TYR A 45 -8.68 0.28 -15.53
C TYR A 45 -9.44 -0.63 -14.57
N HIS A 46 -10.08 -1.68 -15.07
CA HIS A 46 -10.82 -2.62 -14.22
C HIS A 46 -9.90 -3.34 -13.23
N SER A 47 -8.76 -3.86 -13.69
CA SER A 47 -7.77 -4.48 -12.84
C SER A 47 -7.24 -3.52 -11.77
N LEU A 48 -6.91 -2.29 -12.17
CA LEU A 48 -6.44 -1.26 -11.24
C LEU A 48 -7.51 -0.90 -10.20
N LYS A 49 -8.78 -0.80 -10.62
CA LYS A 49 -9.90 -0.54 -9.72
C LYS A 49 -10.01 -1.61 -8.63
N LEU A 50 -9.92 -2.88 -8.99
CA LEU A 50 -9.95 -3.99 -8.03
C LEU A 50 -8.77 -3.93 -7.05
N GLU A 51 -7.58 -3.57 -7.54
CA GLU A 51 -6.42 -3.38 -6.68
C GLU A 51 -6.61 -2.21 -5.69
N CYS A 52 -7.21 -1.10 -6.14
CA CYS A 52 -7.57 0.01 -5.25
C CYS A 52 -8.60 -0.40 -4.18
N GLU A 53 -9.62 -1.17 -4.54
CA GLU A 53 -10.63 -1.69 -3.59
C GLU A 53 -10.01 -2.62 -2.54
N LYS A 54 -9.07 -3.48 -2.97
CA LYS A 54 -8.30 -4.33 -2.07
C LYS A 54 -7.46 -3.50 -1.10
N LEU A 55 -6.71 -2.52 -1.60
CA LEU A 55 -5.88 -1.64 -0.77
C LEU A 55 -6.72 -0.83 0.21
N ALA A 56 -7.90 -0.36 -0.19
CA ALA A 56 -8.83 0.32 0.71
C ALA A 56 -9.27 -0.59 1.86
N THR A 57 -9.57 -1.85 1.57
CA THR A 57 -9.94 -2.85 2.59
C THR A 57 -8.78 -3.09 3.56
N GLU A 58 -7.58 -3.33 3.06
CA GLU A 58 -6.38 -3.53 3.89
C GLU A 58 -6.11 -2.32 4.79
N LYS A 59 -6.24 -1.11 4.25
CA LYS A 59 -6.11 0.14 5.02
C LYS A 59 -7.09 0.18 6.20
N THR A 60 -8.35 -0.18 5.98
CA THR A 60 -9.35 -0.18 7.06
C THR A 60 -9.03 -1.21 8.14
N GLU A 61 -8.52 -2.37 7.76
CA GLU A 61 -8.16 -3.42 8.73
C GLU A 61 -6.93 -3.02 9.55
N ILE A 62 -5.92 -2.42 8.90
CA ILE A 62 -4.76 -1.85 9.60
C ILE A 62 -5.21 -0.76 10.57
N GLN A 63 -6.12 0.13 10.16
CA GLN A 63 -6.63 1.19 11.02
C GLN A 63 -7.37 0.62 12.24
N ARG A 64 -8.19 -0.41 12.04
CA ARG A 64 -8.90 -1.09 13.14
C ARG A 64 -7.94 -1.68 14.15
N HIS A 65 -6.90 -2.37 13.68
CA HIS A 65 -5.85 -2.90 14.56
C HIS A 65 -5.08 -1.80 15.26
N TYR A 66 -4.72 -0.72 14.55
CA TYR A 66 -4.00 0.40 15.12
C TYR A 66 -4.74 1.01 16.32
N VAL A 67 -6.05 1.27 16.18
CA VAL A 67 -6.87 1.82 17.27
C VAL A 67 -6.91 0.87 18.46
N MET A 68 -7.17 -0.41 18.22
CA MET A 68 -7.24 -1.43 19.28
C MET A 68 -5.92 -1.51 20.08
N TYR A 69 -4.78 -1.53 19.38
CA TYR A 69 -3.47 -1.54 20.04
C TYR A 69 -3.21 -0.25 20.82
N TYR A 70 -3.59 0.91 20.27
CA TYR A 70 -3.42 2.18 20.94
C TYR A 70 -4.19 2.24 22.27
N GLU A 71 -5.47 1.85 22.26
CA GLU A 71 -6.33 1.84 23.45
C GLU A 71 -5.81 0.88 24.52
N MET A 72 -5.43 -0.34 24.11
CA MET A 72 -4.90 -1.35 25.03
C MET A 72 -3.57 -0.93 25.64
N SER A 73 -2.62 -0.46 24.82
CA SER A 73 -1.32 0.01 25.30
C SER A 73 -1.47 1.19 26.25
N TYR A 74 -2.38 2.12 25.98
CA TYR A 74 -2.64 3.26 26.86
C TYR A 74 -3.21 2.84 28.22
N GLY A 75 -4.17 1.90 28.25
CA GLY A 75 -4.73 1.37 29.49
C GLY A 75 -3.69 0.67 30.36
N LEU A 76 -2.85 -0.18 29.76
CA LEU A 76 -1.74 -0.84 30.46
C LEU A 76 -0.71 0.18 30.97
N ASN A 77 -0.41 1.21 30.18
CA ASN A 77 0.55 2.24 30.54
C ASN A 77 0.11 3.04 31.78
N ILE A 78 -1.18 3.37 31.90
CA ILE A 78 -1.73 4.03 33.09
C ILE A 78 -1.62 3.10 34.31
N GLU A 79 -2.05 1.85 34.17
CA GLU A 79 -2.05 0.89 35.28
C GLU A 79 -0.62 0.62 35.78
N MET A 80 0.35 0.50 34.87
CA MET A 80 1.77 0.39 35.20
C MET A 80 2.25 1.60 36.00
N HIS A 81 2.00 2.83 35.53
CA HIS A 81 2.42 4.04 36.25
C HIS A 81 1.79 4.15 37.64
N LYS A 82 0.54 3.72 37.78
CA LYS A 82 -0.16 3.67 39.07
C LYS A 82 0.50 2.67 40.03
N GLN A 83 0.83 1.46 39.56
CA GLN A 83 1.49 0.45 40.40
C GLN A 83 2.91 0.85 40.79
N VAL A 84 3.68 1.45 39.87
CA VAL A 84 5.02 1.98 40.17
C VAL A 84 4.95 3.14 41.17
N GLY A 85 3.97 4.04 41.03
CA GLY A 85 3.74 5.13 41.97
C GLY A 85 3.36 4.64 43.39
N LEU A 86 2.59 3.56 43.50
CA LEU A 86 2.23 2.95 44.78
C LEU A 86 3.37 2.10 45.39
N GLY A 87 4.12 1.37 44.56
CA GLY A 87 5.27 0.57 44.99
C GLY A 87 6.41 1.40 45.58
N GLY A 88 6.66 2.59 45.01
CA GLY A 88 7.65 3.54 45.54
C GLY A 88 7.31 4.09 46.93
N LEU A 89 6.03 4.28 47.25
CA LEU A 89 5.58 4.72 48.57
C LEU A 89 5.73 3.60 49.62
N ALA A 90 5.42 2.36 49.27
CA ALA A 90 5.58 1.21 50.17
C ALA A 90 7.06 0.92 50.53
N SER A 91 8.01 1.21 49.61
CA SER A 91 9.45 1.09 49.89
C SER A 91 9.98 2.20 50.80
N SER A 92 9.29 3.34 50.92
CA SER A 92 9.71 4.46 51.77
C SER A 92 9.28 4.31 53.24
N SER A 93 8.23 3.53 53.51
CA SER A 93 7.75 3.22 54.87
C SER A 93 8.60 2.18 55.62
N GLY A 94 9.63 1.58 54.99
CA GLY A 94 10.48 0.54 55.57
C GLY A 94 11.83 0.99 56.15
N GLN A 95 12.17 2.29 56.08
CA GLN A 95 13.48 2.80 56.54
C GLN A 95 13.42 3.72 57.78
N GLY A 96 12.27 3.78 58.46
CA GLY A 96 12.05 4.62 59.63
C GLY A 96 11.67 3.86 60.90
N ALA A 97 12.40 2.80 61.25
CA ALA A 97 12.32 2.18 62.58
C ALA A 97 13.74 2.06 63.14
N LEU A 98 14.10 3.03 63.97
CA LEU A 98 15.18 2.95 64.96
C LEU A 98 14.86 1.88 66.00
#